data_AF-G9KGL0-F1
#
_entry.id   AF-G9KGL0-F1
#
_cell.length_a   1.000
_cell.length_b   1.000
_cell.length_c   1.000
_cell.angle_alpha   90.00
_cell.angle_beta   90.00
_cell.angle_gamma   90.00
#
_symmetry.space_group_name_H-M   'P 1'
#
loop_
_entity.id
_entity.type
_entity.pdbx_description
1 polymer ?
#
loop_
_entity_poly.entity_id
_entity_poly.type
_entity_poly.pdbx_seq_one_letter_code
_entity_poly.pdbx_strand_id
1 'polypeptide(L)'
;NYEKYYLICSLSHNGKDLFKPIQSKKVGTYKNFFYLIKWDELIIFPIQISQLPLESLLHLTLFGILNQSSGSSPDSNKQRKGPEALGKVSLPLFDFKR
;
A
#
# COMPACT_ATOMS: atom_id res chain seq x y z
N ASN A 1 -16.48 6.62 -3.15
CA ASN A 1 -16.24 5.51 -2.20
C ASN A 1 -15.38 4.45 -2.85
N TYR A 2 -14.31 4.05 -2.17
CA TYR A 2 -13.47 2.93 -2.61
C TYR A 2 -14.03 1.61 -2.04
N GLU A 3 -13.97 0.56 -2.84
CA GLU A 3 -14.40 -0.78 -2.44
C GLU A 3 -13.29 -1.60 -1.83
N LYS A 4 -12.10 -1.47 -2.43
CA LYS A 4 -10.94 -2.26 -2.08
C LYS A 4 -9.75 -1.34 -1.83
N TYR A 5 -8.93 -1.77 -0.90
CA TYR A 5 -7.74 -1.07 -0.46
C TYR A 5 -6.56 -2.03 -0.49
N TYR A 6 -5.38 -1.53 -0.79
CA TYR A 6 -4.14 -2.28 -0.65
C TYR A 6 -2.97 -1.35 -0.31
N LEU A 7 -1.90 -1.91 0.22
CA LEU A 7 -0.65 -1.21 0.46
C LEU A 7 0.36 -1.57 -0.61
N ILE A 8 1.14 -0.59 -1.05
CA ILE A 8 2.46 -0.83 -1.63
C ILE A 8 3.49 -0.58 -0.54
N CYS A 9 4.30 -1.59 -0.27
CA CYS A 9 5.39 -1.58 0.69
C CYS A 9 6.71 -1.60 -0.07
N SER A 10 7.57 -0.60 0.13
CA SER A 10 8.93 -0.62 -0.40
C SER A 10 9.95 -0.37 0.70
N LEU A 11 11.15 -0.88 0.49
CA LEU A 11 12.28 -0.71 1.37
C LEU A 11 13.37 -0.01 0.59
N SER A 12 13.86 1.13 1.08
CA SER A 12 14.86 1.93 0.36
C SER A 12 16.07 2.25 1.22
N HIS A 13 17.16 2.59 0.54
CA HIS A 13 18.37 3.16 1.13
C HIS A 13 18.86 4.27 0.20
N ASN A 14 19.15 5.45 0.73
CA ASN A 14 19.56 6.64 -0.05
C ASN A 14 18.58 6.97 -1.20
N GLY A 15 17.29 6.85 -0.94
CA GLY A 15 16.23 7.18 -1.90
C GLY A 15 16.05 6.17 -3.04
N LYS A 16 16.77 5.03 -3.02
CA LYS A 16 16.63 3.95 -4.00
C LYS A 16 16.03 2.73 -3.34
N ASP A 17 15.00 2.16 -3.98
CA ASP A 17 14.41 0.90 -3.53
C ASP A 17 15.48 -0.21 -3.59
N LEU A 18 15.63 -0.96 -2.49
CA LEU A 18 16.50 -2.14 -2.40
C LEU A 18 15.94 -3.32 -3.21
N PHE A 19 14.62 -3.38 -3.35
CA PHE A 19 13.88 -4.42 -4.06
C PHE A 19 12.67 -3.85 -4.77
N LYS A 20 12.09 -4.63 -5.68
CA LYS A 20 10.78 -4.30 -6.26
C LYS A 20 9.76 -4.12 -5.12
N PRO A 21 8.95 -3.04 -5.11
CA PRO A 21 7.90 -2.85 -4.12
C PRO A 21 6.93 -4.03 -4.09
N ILE A 22 6.51 -4.40 -2.89
CA ILE A 22 5.61 -5.52 -2.63
C ILE A 22 4.21 -4.96 -2.44
N GLN A 23 3.25 -5.52 -3.17
CA GLN A 23 1.85 -5.18 -3.02
C GLN A 23 1.20 -6.16 -2.04
N SER A 24 0.45 -5.63 -1.07
CA SER A 24 -0.38 -6.45 -0.18
C SER A 24 -1.60 -7.04 -0.92
N LYS A 25 -2.34 -7.89 -0.23
CA LYS A 25 -3.71 -8.27 -0.59
C LYS A 25 -4.59 -7.04 -0.71
N LYS A 26 -5.56 -7.12 -1.63
CA LYS A 26 -6.66 -6.16 -1.76
C LYS A 26 -7.77 -6.56 -0.80
N VAL A 27 -8.10 -5.71 0.15
CA VAL A 27 -9.11 -5.96 1.19
C VAL A 27 -10.24 -4.94 1.11
N GLY A 28 -11.45 -5.37 1.47
CA GLY A 28 -12.62 -4.49 1.55
C GLY A 28 -12.69 -3.72 2.87
N THR A 29 -13.79 -2.99 3.06
CA THR A 29 -14.14 -2.40 4.36
C THR A 29 -15.12 -3.29 5.11
N TYR A 30 -14.93 -3.42 6.41
CA TYR A 30 -15.93 -3.95 7.32
C TYR A 30 -16.77 -2.78 7.83
N LYS A 31 -18.08 -2.83 7.56
CA LYS A 31 -19.01 -1.77 7.97
C LYS A 31 -19.67 -2.16 9.28
N ASN A 32 -19.21 -1.57 10.38
CA ASN A 32 -19.89 -1.58 11.68
C ASN A 32 -20.11 -0.10 12.10
N PHE A 33 -19.92 0.28 13.37
CA PHE A 33 -19.98 1.68 13.83
C PHE A 33 -18.96 2.61 13.15
N PHE A 34 -17.90 2.07 12.54
CA PHE A 34 -16.93 2.79 11.71
C PHE A 34 -16.50 1.93 10.51
N TYR A 35 -15.90 2.56 9.50
CA TYR A 35 -15.25 1.84 8.39
C TYR A 35 -13.90 1.32 8.87
N LEU A 36 -13.77 0.00 8.97
CA LEU A 36 -12.52 -0.66 9.33
C LEU A 36 -11.91 -1.36 8.11
N ILE A 37 -10.61 -1.18 7.92
CA ILE A 37 -9.82 -1.92 6.94
C ILE A 37 -8.77 -2.72 7.71
N LYS A 38 -8.73 -4.04 7.49
CA LYS A 38 -7.79 -4.96 8.16
C LYS A 38 -7.12 -5.86 7.11
N TRP A 39 -5.79 -5.89 7.09
CA TRP A 39 -5.01 -6.75 6.19
C TRP A 39 -4.64 -8.11 6.78
N ASP A 40 -4.19 -8.13 8.05
CA ASP A 40 -3.72 -9.35 8.73
C ASP A 40 -2.73 -10.17 7.86
N GLU A 41 -1.78 -9.46 7.25
CA GLU A 41 -0.85 -10.01 6.27
C GLU A 41 0.60 -9.72 6.68
N LEU A 42 1.45 -10.74 6.59
CA LEU A 42 2.90 -10.61 6.75
C LEU A 42 3.54 -10.28 5.39
N ILE A 43 4.20 -9.13 5.30
CA ILE A 43 4.99 -8.73 4.12
C ILE A 43 6.44 -9.12 4.35
N ILE A 44 7.01 -9.91 3.44
CA ILE A 44 8.38 -10.43 3.55
C ILE A 44 9.24 -9.80 2.45
N PHE A 45 10.28 -9.06 2.85
CA PHE A 45 11.31 -8.59 1.93
C PHE A 45 12.40 -9.66 1.77
N PRO A 46 12.97 -9.85 0.56
CA PRO A 46 13.98 -10.88 0.31
C PRO A 46 15.39 -10.42 0.74
N ILE A 47 15.54 -10.03 2.01
CA ILE A 47 16.80 -9.60 2.61
C ILE A 47 16.92 -10.11 4.04
N GLN A 48 18.13 -10.55 4.41
CA GLN A 48 18.44 -10.88 5.80
C GLN A 48 18.61 -9.60 6.62
N ILE A 49 18.17 -9.60 7.88
CA ILE A 49 18.26 -8.43 8.77
C ILE A 49 19.71 -7.93 8.88
N SER A 50 20.69 -8.82 8.95
CA SER A 50 22.12 -8.49 9.03
C SER A 50 22.69 -7.79 7.79
N GLN A 51 21.99 -7.86 6.65
CA GLN A 51 22.41 -7.23 5.39
C GLN A 51 21.71 -5.89 5.16
N LEU A 52 20.79 -5.48 6.04
CA LEU A 52 20.09 -4.22 5.92
C LEU A 52 21.04 -3.04 6.17
N PRO A 53 21.07 -2.04 5.28
CA PRO A 53 21.72 -0.76 5.57
C PRO A 53 21.10 -0.10 6.80
N LEU A 54 21.91 0.53 7.66
CA LEU A 54 21.42 1.17 8.89
C LEU A 54 20.44 2.31 8.62
N GLU A 55 20.58 3.02 7.50
CA GLU A 55 19.70 4.12 7.09
C GLU A 55 18.50 3.65 6.25
N SER A 56 18.15 2.36 6.33
CA SER A 56 17.03 1.81 5.57
C SER A 56 15.69 2.40 6.01
N LEU A 57 14.87 2.82 5.04
CA LEU A 57 13.53 3.35 5.25
C LEU A 57 12.47 2.40 4.69
N LEU A 58 11.47 2.07 5.50
CA LEU A 58 10.24 1.43 5.06
C LEU A 58 9.27 2.51 4.56
N HIS A 59 8.77 2.35 3.34
CA HIS A 59 7.73 3.18 2.76
C HIS A 59 6.44 2.37 2.63
N LEU A 60 5.33 2.95 3.10
CA LEU A 60 3.99 2.38 2.94
C LEU A 60 3.13 3.41 2.20
N THR A 61 2.51 3.00 1.10
CA THR A 61 1.54 3.83 0.36
C THR A 61 0.20 3.10 0.30
N LEU A 62 -0.85 3.73 0.83
CA LEU A 62 -2.21 3.23 0.78
C LEU A 62 -2.85 3.58 -0.55
N PHE A 63 -3.44 2.59 -1.21
CA PHE A 63 -4.21 2.77 -2.44
C PHE A 63 -5.68 2.39 -2.24
N GLY A 64 -6.57 3.16 -2.87
CA GLY A 64 -7.99 2.88 -2.97
C GLY A 64 -8.41 2.53 -4.40
N ILE A 65 -9.33 1.59 -4.55
CA ILE A 65 -9.92 1.18 -5.83
C ILE A 65 -11.40 1.51 -5.82
N LEU A 66 -11.86 2.32 -6.77
CA LEU A 66 -13.26 2.74 -6.88
C LEU A 66 -14.17 1.58 -7.34
N ASN A 67 -15.41 1.56 -6.84
CA ASN A 67 -16.48 0.74 -7.41
C ASN A 67 -16.83 1.33 -8.78
N GLN A 68 -16.76 0.54 -9.84
CA GLN A 68 -17.17 0.96 -11.19
C GLN A 68 -18.57 0.47 -11.57
N SER A 69 -19.34 -0.04 -10.62
CA SER A 69 -20.76 -0.41 -10.78
C SER A 69 -21.61 0.43 -9.83
N SER A 70 -22.16 1.55 -10.30
CA SER A 70 -23.57 1.57 -10.69
C SER A 70 -23.88 2.80 -11.58
N GLY A 71 -24.31 2.56 -12.83
CA GLY A 71 -25.10 3.55 -13.60
C GLY A 71 -24.50 4.14 -14.88
N SER A 72 -23.50 3.54 -15.52
CA SER A 72 -23.03 4.04 -16.82
C SER A 72 -23.71 3.30 -17.98
N SER A 73 -24.43 4.06 -18.82
CA SER A 73 -24.89 3.65 -20.15
C SER A 73 -23.73 3.01 -20.94
N PRO A 74 -23.99 1.94 -21.73
CA PRO A 74 -22.97 1.28 -22.55
C PRO A 74 -22.23 2.21 -23.53
N ASP A 75 -22.78 3.40 -23.82
CA ASP A 75 -22.15 4.42 -24.68
C ASP A 75 -21.14 5.34 -23.97
N SER A 76 -20.98 5.24 -22.65
CA SER A 76 -20.05 6.08 -21.91
C SER A 76 -18.64 5.48 -21.92
N ASN A 77 -17.78 5.99 -22.81
CA ASN A 77 -16.35 5.66 -22.94
C ASN A 77 -15.50 6.16 -21.74
N LYS A 78 -15.99 6.03 -20.51
CA LYS A 78 -15.24 6.42 -19.30
C LYS A 78 -14.22 5.34 -18.99
N GLN A 79 -12.98 5.62 -19.40
CA GLN A 79 -11.79 4.83 -19.08
C GLN A 79 -11.80 4.45 -17.59
N ARG A 80 -11.53 3.17 -17.30
CA ARG A 80 -11.45 2.64 -15.93
C ARG A 80 -10.48 3.52 -15.13
N LYS A 81 -10.98 4.24 -14.12
CA LYS A 81 -10.10 4.96 -13.18
C LYS A 81 -9.28 3.93 -12.41
N GLY A 82 -7.96 3.99 -12.55
CA GLY A 82 -7.02 3.12 -11.86
C GLY A 82 -7.02 3.34 -10.34
N PRO A 83 -6.22 2.56 -9.60
CA PRO A 83 -6.03 2.77 -8.16
C PRO A 83 -5.53 4.18 -7.85
N GLU A 84 -6.07 4.80 -6.80
CA GLU A 84 -5.69 6.13 -6.33
C GLU A 84 -4.85 6.02 -5.07
N ALA A 85 -3.73 6.76 -5.01
CA ALA A 85 -2.91 6.84 -3.80
C ALA A 85 -3.58 7.76 -2.77
N LEU A 86 -3.95 7.20 -1.62
CA LEU A 86 -4.71 7.89 -0.57
C LEU A 86 -3.80 8.50 0.51
N GLY A 87 -2.60 7.96 0.68
CA GLY A 87 -1.66 8.41 1.68
C GLY A 87 -0.36 7.63 1.64
N LYS A 88 0.72 8.27 2.11
CA LYS A 88 2.05 7.67 2.17
C LYS A 88 2.71 8.01 3.51
N VAL A 89 3.41 7.03 4.08
CA VAL A 89 4.28 7.22 5.23
C VAL A 89 5.65 6.58 4.97
N SER A 90 6.68 7.14 5.58
CA SER A 90 8.04 6.60 5.57
C SER A 90 8.56 6.52 7.00
N LEU A 91 9.20 5.40 7.35
CA LEU A 91 9.64 5.11 8.70
C LEU A 91 11.05 4.50 8.65
N PRO A 92 12.00 4.94 9.50
CA PRO A 92 13.28 4.24 9.62
C PRO A 92 13.09 2.87 10.24
N LEU A 93 13.83 1.87 9.75
CA LEU A 93 13.81 0.52 10.35
C LEU A 93 14.63 0.41 11.63
N PHE A 94 15.63 1.28 11.79
CA PHE A 94 16.51 1.31 12.95
C PHE A 94 16.36 2.66 13.64
N ASP A 95 16.34 2.65 14.96
CA ASP A 95 16.50 3.87 15.75
C ASP A 95 17.99 4.13 16.00
N PHE A 96 18.37 5.41 16.05
CA PHE A 96 19.75 5.81 16.33
C PHE A 96 20.04 5.90 17.83
N LYS A 97 19.12 5.46 18.69
CA LYS A 97 19.32 5.45 20.13
C LYS A 97 20.08 4.18 20.50
N ARG A 98 21.38 4.34 20.77
CA ARG A 98 22.20 3.35 21.46
C ARG A 98 21.90 3.35 22.95
#